data_AF-A0A2T5C0B0-F1
#
_entry.id   AF-A0A2T5C0B0-F1
#
_cell.length_a   1.000
_cell.length_b   1.000
_cell.length_c   1.000
_cell.angle_alpha   90.00
_cell.angle_beta   90.00
_cell.angle_gamma   90.00
#
_symmetry.space_group_name_H-M   'P 1'
#
loop_
_entity.id
_entity.type
_entity.pdbx_description
1 polymer ?
#
loop_
_entity_poly.entity_id
_entity_poly.type
_entity_poly.pdbx_seq_one_letter_code
_entity_poly.pdbx_strand_id
1 'polypeptide(L)'
;MNSLKNITKLEYLFFFLLFAASAYGIYLAFTDMDAFLVFTQEDGMVENLTSLFLFAASGVCIYRLIQYKKAQKPGLWLLTAAVLALLFFFAGGEEISWGQRIFGIQSGEFFLEHNKQAETNLHNLIVGGTNINKLIFSQILFVVMVIYFLFARLLVNKIPFIARLEQQFNVPLPKIQHAVVMIVVAGSLALIPNAKNAELLEMSFAFIFFLIFLNPAKVEQ
;
A
#
# COMPACT_ATOMS: atom_id res chain seq x y z
N MET A 1 -21.13 -6.24 -18.60
CA MET A 1 -21.04 -4.76 -18.72
C MET A 1 -21.34 -4.02 -17.42
N ASN A 2 -22.40 -4.38 -16.66
CA ASN A 2 -22.76 -3.66 -15.43
C ASN A 2 -21.71 -3.76 -14.31
N SER A 3 -21.08 -4.92 -14.12
CA SER A 3 -20.02 -5.11 -13.10
C SER A 3 -18.79 -4.20 -13.34
N LEU A 4 -18.28 -4.10 -14.58
CA LEU A 4 -17.14 -3.23 -14.90
C LEU A 4 -17.46 -1.73 -14.71
N LYS A 5 -18.68 -1.31 -15.08
CA LYS A 5 -19.14 0.08 -14.83
C LYS A 5 -19.22 0.37 -13.33
N ASN A 6 -19.69 -0.57 -12.52
CA ASN A 6 -19.78 -0.41 -11.07
C ASN A 6 -18.39 -0.37 -10.41
N ILE A 7 -17.45 -1.21 -10.86
CA ILE A 7 -16.06 -1.18 -10.37
C ILE A 7 -15.40 0.16 -10.71
N THR A 8 -15.66 0.71 -11.90
CA THR A 8 -15.12 2.02 -12.30
C THR A 8 -15.70 3.16 -11.45
N LYS A 9 -17.00 3.12 -11.14
CA LYS A 9 -17.61 4.11 -10.22
C LYS A 9 -17.02 4.02 -8.81
N LEU A 10 -16.81 2.80 -8.32
CA LEU A 10 -16.19 2.54 -7.03
C LEU A 10 -14.76 3.10 -6.98
N GLU A 11 -13.99 2.90 -8.05
CA GLU A 11 -12.63 3.45 -8.20
C GLU A 11 -12.60 4.99 -8.11
N TYR A 12 -13.53 5.69 -8.78
CA TYR A 12 -13.64 7.15 -8.66
C TYR A 12 -14.07 7.62 -7.27
N LEU A 13 -14.98 6.89 -6.61
CA LEU A 13 -15.34 7.20 -5.22
C LEU A 13 -14.12 7.09 -4.31
N PHE A 14 -13.33 6.03 -4.47
CA PHE A 14 -12.11 5.83 -3.73
C PHE A 14 -11.08 6.93 -4.05
N PHE A 15 -10.88 7.33 -5.31
CA PHE A 15 -10.02 8.49 -5.62
C PHE A 15 -10.48 9.77 -4.90
N PHE A 16 -11.79 10.03 -4.88
CA PHE A 16 -12.34 11.18 -4.15
C PHE A 16 -12.05 11.09 -2.65
N LEU A 17 -12.25 9.93 -2.02
CA LEU A 17 -11.96 9.72 -0.60
C LEU A 17 -10.47 9.92 -0.30
N LEU A 18 -9.58 9.43 -1.17
CA LEU A 18 -8.15 9.65 -1.03
C LEU A 18 -7.80 11.15 -1.10
N PHE A 19 -8.31 11.87 -2.11
CA PHE A 19 -8.08 13.30 -2.21
C PHE A 19 -8.62 14.07 -1.01
N ALA A 20 -9.80 13.70 -0.50
CA ALA A 20 -10.37 14.31 0.69
C ALA A 20 -9.52 14.07 1.94
N ALA A 21 -9.05 12.84 2.16
CA ALA A 21 -8.19 12.50 3.28
C ALA A 21 -6.83 13.21 3.20
N SER A 22 -6.19 13.23 2.02
CA SER A 22 -4.93 13.95 1.81
C SER A 22 -5.10 15.47 1.97
N ALA A 23 -6.17 16.06 1.44
CA ALA A 23 -6.46 17.48 1.59
C ALA A 23 -6.73 17.86 3.05
N TYR A 24 -7.44 17.01 3.80
CA TYR A 24 -7.67 17.19 5.22
C TYR A 24 -6.35 17.11 6.01
N GLY A 25 -5.49 16.14 5.71
CA GLY A 25 -4.15 16.04 6.31
C GLY A 25 -3.29 17.28 6.02
N ILE A 26 -3.30 17.77 4.78
CA ILE A 26 -2.62 19.02 4.40
C ILE A 26 -3.19 20.20 5.18
N TYR A 27 -4.51 20.35 5.24
CA TYR A 27 -5.18 21.41 6.00
C TYR A 27 -4.71 21.41 7.46
N LEU A 28 -4.78 20.27 8.15
CA LEU A 28 -4.31 20.15 9.53
C LEU A 28 -2.83 20.54 9.66
N ALA A 29 -1.96 20.08 8.76
CA ALA A 29 -0.53 20.40 8.81
C ALA A 29 -0.24 21.91 8.76
N PHE A 30 -1.13 22.72 8.16
CA PHE A 30 -0.98 24.17 8.07
C PHE A 30 -1.75 24.94 9.15
N THR A 31 -2.81 24.38 9.74
CA THR A 31 -3.66 25.09 10.72
C THR A 31 -3.45 24.64 12.16
N ASP A 32 -3.20 23.35 12.37
CA ASP A 32 -3.11 22.72 13.69
C ASP A 32 -2.17 21.50 13.63
N MET A 33 -0.91 21.74 13.97
CA MET A 33 0.13 20.72 13.92
C MET A 33 -0.11 19.60 14.95
N ASP A 34 -0.73 19.90 16.10
CA ASP A 34 -0.99 18.88 17.11
C ASP A 34 -2.12 17.94 16.65
N ALA A 35 -3.18 18.50 16.06
CA ALA A 35 -4.22 17.70 15.42
C ALA A 35 -3.68 16.89 14.23
N PHE A 36 -2.74 17.45 13.45
CA PHE A 36 -2.06 16.71 12.39
C PHE A 36 -1.28 15.51 12.96
N LEU A 37 -0.56 15.70 14.06
CA LEU A 37 0.18 14.61 14.70
C LEU A 37 -0.76 13.53 15.22
N VAL A 38 -1.90 13.88 15.82
CA VAL A 38 -2.91 12.90 16.23
C VAL A 38 -3.54 12.17 15.04
N PHE A 39 -3.66 12.84 13.90
CA PHE A 39 -4.18 12.23 12.68
C PHE A 39 -3.21 11.19 12.10
N THR A 40 -1.91 11.45 12.16
CA THR A 40 -0.85 10.62 11.56
C THR A 40 -0.04 9.78 12.55
N GLN A 41 -0.32 9.82 13.85
CA GLN A 41 0.39 9.01 14.84
C GLN A 41 0.02 7.52 14.72
N GLU A 42 0.74 6.69 15.45
CA GLU A 42 0.38 5.28 15.68
C GLU A 42 -1.02 5.15 16.27
N ASP A 43 -1.75 4.11 15.85
CA ASP A 43 -3.20 3.96 16.09
C ASP A 43 -4.06 5.12 15.57
N GLY A 44 -3.47 6.07 14.86
CA GLY A 44 -4.14 7.18 14.24
C GLY A 44 -5.02 6.72 13.08
N MET A 45 -5.82 7.65 12.55
CA MET A 45 -6.71 7.34 11.45
C MET A 45 -5.95 6.91 10.19
N VAL A 46 -4.78 7.49 9.94
CA VAL A 46 -3.97 7.21 8.75
C VAL A 46 -3.42 5.78 8.76
N GLU A 47 -2.77 5.35 9.85
CA GLU A 47 -2.25 3.98 10.02
C GLU A 47 -3.36 2.91 9.89
N ASN A 48 -4.48 3.14 10.58
CA ASN A 48 -5.63 2.24 10.51
C ASN A 48 -6.17 2.11 9.07
N LEU A 49 -6.20 3.21 8.31
CA LEU A 49 -6.58 3.17 6.90
C LEU A 49 -5.53 2.46 6.04
N THR A 50 -4.24 2.69 6.27
CA THR A 50 -3.14 1.97 5.60
C THR A 50 -3.32 0.46 5.77
N SER A 51 -3.43 0.01 7.03
CA SER A 51 -3.65 -1.39 7.37
C SER A 51 -4.93 -1.97 6.75
N LEU A 52 -6.04 -1.23 6.81
CA LEU A 52 -7.31 -1.63 6.20
C LEU A 52 -7.18 -1.87 4.69
N PHE A 53 -6.53 -0.96 3.96
CA PHE A 53 -6.37 -1.10 2.50
C PHE A 53 -5.37 -2.19 2.13
N LEU A 54 -4.33 -2.42 2.94
CA LEU A 54 -3.43 -3.56 2.77
C LEU A 54 -4.17 -4.89 2.97
N PHE A 55 -4.98 -5.03 4.03
CA PHE A 55 -5.82 -6.21 4.21
C PHE A 55 -6.86 -6.37 3.10
N ALA A 56 -7.46 -5.28 2.61
CA ALA A 56 -8.37 -5.34 1.48
C ALA A 56 -7.66 -5.81 0.19
N ALA A 57 -6.43 -5.35 -0.07
CA ALA A 57 -5.60 -5.81 -1.18
C ALA A 57 -5.24 -7.30 -1.03
N SER A 58 -4.93 -7.75 0.18
CA SER A 58 -4.74 -9.17 0.50
C SER A 58 -5.99 -9.99 0.18
N GLY A 59 -7.17 -9.52 0.60
CA GLY A 59 -8.46 -10.16 0.29
C GLY A 59 -8.73 -10.27 -1.21
N VAL A 60 -8.40 -9.25 -2.00
CA VAL A 60 -8.48 -9.29 -3.46
C VAL A 60 -7.53 -10.34 -4.05
N CYS A 61 -6.31 -10.47 -3.51
CA CYS A 61 -5.35 -11.49 -3.94
C CYS A 61 -5.85 -12.92 -3.62
N ILE A 62 -6.41 -13.13 -2.43
CA ILE A 62 -7.04 -14.41 -2.04
C ILE A 62 -8.20 -14.74 -2.97
N TYR A 63 -9.06 -13.77 -3.27
CA TYR A 63 -10.14 -13.95 -4.24
C TYR A 63 -9.58 -14.37 -5.61
N ARG A 64 -8.56 -13.67 -6.13
CA ARG A 64 -7.90 -14.05 -7.40
C ARG A 64 -7.31 -15.45 -7.35
N LEU A 65 -6.65 -15.84 -6.26
CA LEU A 65 -6.12 -17.18 -6.07
C LEU A 65 -7.21 -18.25 -6.24
N ILE A 66 -8.37 -18.05 -5.60
CA ILE A 66 -9.53 -18.95 -5.71
C ILE A 66 -10.03 -19.00 -7.17
N GLN A 67 -10.16 -17.85 -7.82
CA GLN A 67 -10.63 -17.77 -9.21
C GLN A 67 -9.64 -18.40 -10.20
N TYR A 68 -8.33 -18.21 -10.01
CA TYR A 68 -7.28 -18.84 -10.82
C TYR A 68 -7.27 -20.35 -10.65
N LYS A 69 -7.46 -20.85 -9.43
CA LYS A 69 -7.61 -22.30 -9.17
C LYS A 69 -8.84 -22.88 -9.88
N LYS A 70 -10.00 -22.22 -9.76
CA LYS A 70 -11.24 -22.65 -10.45
C LYS A 70 -11.09 -22.65 -11.98
N ALA A 71 -10.41 -21.65 -12.52
CA ALA A 71 -10.18 -21.51 -13.96
C ALA A 71 -8.94 -22.26 -14.48
N GLN A 72 -8.32 -23.13 -13.66
CA GLN A 72 -7.15 -23.95 -14.02
C GLN A 72 -6.01 -23.12 -14.65
N LYS A 73 -5.75 -21.94 -14.09
CA LYS A 73 -4.66 -21.06 -14.54
C LYS A 73 -3.28 -21.64 -14.19
N PRO A 74 -2.20 -21.18 -14.85
CA PRO A 74 -0.84 -21.66 -14.58
C PRO A 74 -0.49 -21.59 -13.10
N GLY A 75 0.25 -22.58 -12.60
CA GLY A 75 0.66 -22.66 -11.18
C GLY A 75 1.40 -21.41 -10.70
N LEU A 76 2.15 -20.75 -11.58
CA LEU A 76 2.87 -19.52 -11.26
C LEU A 76 1.93 -18.34 -10.96
N TRP A 77 0.75 -18.27 -11.58
CA TRP A 77 -0.25 -17.26 -11.27
C TRP A 77 -0.85 -17.47 -9.88
N LEU A 78 -1.05 -18.75 -9.50
CA LEU A 78 -1.51 -19.10 -8.15
C LEU A 78 -0.43 -18.75 -7.12
N LEU A 79 0.82 -19.11 -7.38
CA LEU A 79 1.94 -18.78 -6.50
C LEU A 79 2.05 -17.26 -6.31
N THR A 80 1.98 -16.49 -7.41
CA THR A 80 2.06 -15.02 -7.37
C THR A 80 0.92 -14.42 -6.56
N ALA A 81 -0.33 -14.87 -6.77
CA ALA A 81 -1.47 -14.40 -6.00
C ALA A 81 -1.37 -14.76 -4.51
N ALA A 82 -0.86 -15.96 -4.18
CA ALA A 82 -0.66 -16.39 -2.79
C ALA A 82 0.44 -15.58 -2.08
N VAL A 83 1.58 -15.36 -2.75
CA VAL A 83 2.68 -14.56 -2.21
C VAL A 83 2.24 -13.12 -1.99
N LEU A 84 1.53 -12.51 -2.95
CA LEU A 84 1.03 -11.13 -2.80
C LEU A 84 -0.04 -11.02 -1.70
N ALA A 85 -0.91 -12.03 -1.55
CA ALA A 85 -1.87 -12.08 -0.45
C ALA A 85 -1.16 -12.09 0.91
N LEU A 86 -0.16 -12.96 1.08
CA LEU A 86 0.62 -13.05 2.31
C LEU A 86 1.42 -11.77 2.57
N LEU A 87 2.04 -11.20 1.52
CA LEU A 87 2.81 -9.96 1.63
C LEU A 87 1.94 -8.80 2.10
N PHE A 88 0.76 -8.59 1.51
CA PHE A 88 -0.15 -7.53 1.96
C PHE A 88 -0.76 -7.79 3.32
N PHE A 89 -1.04 -9.06 3.67
CA PHE A 89 -1.50 -9.41 5.01
C PHE A 89 -0.43 -9.12 6.07
N PHE A 90 0.81 -9.50 5.79
CA PHE A 90 1.96 -9.23 6.64
C PHE A 90 2.17 -7.72 6.78
N ALA A 91 2.21 -6.98 5.67
CA ALA A 91 2.34 -5.52 5.71
C ALA A 91 1.22 -4.87 6.52
N GLY A 92 -0.06 -5.23 6.29
CA GLY A 92 -1.17 -4.69 7.05
C GLY A 92 -1.12 -5.04 8.54
N GLY A 93 -0.62 -6.23 8.89
CA GLY A 93 -0.38 -6.64 10.28
C GLY A 93 0.74 -5.83 10.94
N GLU A 94 1.85 -5.61 10.23
CA GLU A 94 2.98 -4.81 10.69
C GLU A 94 2.58 -3.38 11.06
N GLU A 95 1.73 -2.74 10.24
CA GLU A 95 1.22 -1.38 10.48
C GLU A 95 0.46 -1.24 11.80
N ILE A 96 -0.28 -2.27 12.24
CA ILE A 96 -1.07 -2.22 13.50
C ILE A 96 -0.44 -3.06 14.61
N SER A 97 0.85 -3.36 14.49
CA SER A 97 1.63 -4.12 15.46
C SER A 97 0.98 -5.47 15.79
N TRP A 98 0.47 -6.14 14.75
CA TRP A 98 -0.26 -7.41 14.80
C TRP A 98 -1.49 -7.42 15.72
N GLY A 99 -2.07 -6.24 15.98
CA GLY A 99 -3.20 -6.08 16.89
C GLY A 99 -2.81 -6.18 18.37
N GLN A 100 -1.52 -6.05 18.70
CA GLN A 100 -1.02 -6.12 20.07
C GLN A 100 -1.82 -5.22 21.02
N ARG A 101 -2.07 -3.98 20.60
CA ARG A 101 -2.79 -2.95 21.38
C ARG A 101 -4.28 -3.28 21.51
N ILE A 102 -4.89 -3.86 20.46
CA ILE A 102 -6.30 -4.28 20.44
C ILE A 102 -6.54 -5.45 21.41
N PHE A 103 -5.62 -6.41 21.46
CA PHE A 103 -5.75 -7.63 22.27
C PHE A 103 -5.04 -7.55 23.62
N GLY A 104 -4.42 -6.41 23.95
CA GLY A 104 -3.68 -6.22 25.20
C GLY A 104 -2.45 -7.13 25.35
N ILE A 105 -1.88 -7.58 24.23
CA ILE A 105 -0.70 -8.44 24.20
C ILE A 105 0.52 -7.61 24.64
N GLN A 106 1.39 -8.19 25.45
CA GLN A 106 2.63 -7.54 25.85
C GLN A 106 3.76 -7.94 24.90
N SER A 107 4.68 -7.01 24.64
CA SER A 107 5.87 -7.31 23.84
C SER A 107 6.85 -8.19 24.62
N GLY A 108 7.48 -9.12 23.89
CA GLY A 108 8.57 -9.92 24.44
C GLY A 108 9.83 -9.08 24.66
N GLU A 109 10.75 -9.59 25.49
CA GLU A 109 12.00 -8.91 25.89
C GLU A 109 12.79 -8.36 24.70
N PHE A 110 12.90 -9.14 23.63
CA PHE A 110 13.57 -8.71 22.40
C PHE A 110 13.02 -7.38 21.85
N PHE A 111 11.69 -7.26 21.77
CA PHE A 111 11.03 -6.07 21.23
C PHE A 111 11.07 -4.90 22.21
N LEU A 112 11.03 -5.15 23.52
CA LEU A 112 11.22 -4.11 24.53
C LEU A 112 12.59 -3.43 24.41
N GLU A 113 13.62 -4.19 24.01
CA GLU A 113 14.98 -3.70 23.88
C GLU A 113 15.28 -3.12 22.49
N HIS A 114 14.70 -3.69 21.42
CA HIS A 114 15.07 -3.38 20.04
C HIS A 114 13.99 -2.69 19.21
N ASN A 115 12.77 -2.51 19.71
CA ASN A 115 11.70 -1.79 19.03
C ASN A 115 11.53 -0.38 19.61
N LYS A 116 11.42 0.62 18.74
CA LYS A 116 11.30 2.04 19.12
C LYS A 116 10.07 2.33 19.99
N GLN A 117 8.99 1.59 19.78
CA GLN A 117 7.72 1.73 20.51
C GLN A 117 7.42 0.56 21.44
N ALA A 118 8.39 -0.34 21.68
CA ALA A 118 8.17 -1.54 22.47
C ALA A 118 7.00 -2.38 21.93
N GLU A 119 6.97 -2.57 20.60
CA GLU A 119 5.94 -3.29 19.87
C GLU A 119 6.45 -4.56 19.20
N THR A 120 5.54 -5.52 18.99
CA THR A 120 5.80 -6.84 18.38
C THR A 120 5.70 -6.77 16.86
N ASN A 121 6.34 -5.78 16.24
CA ASN A 121 6.45 -5.65 14.79
C ASN A 121 7.92 -5.49 14.39
N LEU A 122 8.22 -5.84 13.14
CA LEU A 122 9.51 -5.57 12.52
C LEU A 122 9.61 -4.11 12.04
N HIS A 123 8.47 -3.51 11.72
CA HIS A 123 8.34 -2.15 11.23
C HIS A 123 9.02 -1.14 12.15
N ASN A 124 8.80 -1.22 13.47
CA ASN A 124 9.38 -0.28 14.44
C ASN A 124 10.72 -0.72 15.04
N LEU A 125 11.38 -1.77 14.49
CA LEU A 125 12.69 -2.21 14.96
C LEU A 125 13.81 -1.19 14.68
N ILE A 126 14.78 -1.16 15.58
CA ILE A 126 16.03 -0.41 15.46
C ILE A 126 17.16 -1.41 15.28
N VAL A 127 17.81 -1.39 14.12
CA VAL A 127 18.95 -2.26 13.80
C VAL A 127 20.15 -1.38 13.48
N GLY A 128 21.23 -1.53 14.26
CA GLY A 128 22.46 -0.73 14.08
C GLY A 128 22.22 0.78 14.21
N GLY A 129 21.29 1.20 15.08
CA GLY A 129 20.91 2.60 15.27
C GLY A 129 19.99 3.17 14.18
N THR A 130 19.58 2.37 13.20
CA THR A 130 18.66 2.79 12.14
C THR A 130 17.28 2.17 12.35
N ASN A 131 16.24 3.01 12.28
CA ASN A 131 14.86 2.55 12.32
C ASN A 131 14.50 1.89 10.98
N ILE A 132 14.01 0.64 11.04
CA ILE A 132 13.71 -0.20 9.90
C ILE A 132 12.55 0.34 9.06
N ASN A 133 11.47 0.83 9.66
CA ASN A 133 10.39 1.53 8.97
C ASN A 133 10.97 2.61 8.04
N LYS A 134 11.72 3.56 8.62
CA LYS A 134 12.26 4.69 7.85
C LYS A 134 13.14 4.26 6.66
N LEU A 135 13.96 3.23 6.83
CA LEU A 135 14.87 2.77 5.78
C LEU A 135 14.16 1.91 4.71
N ILE A 136 13.47 0.86 5.14
CA ILE A 136 12.92 -0.14 4.23
C ILE A 136 11.57 0.31 3.68
N PHE A 137 10.66 0.72 4.57
CA PHE A 137 9.26 0.99 4.24
C PHE A 137 9.05 2.41 3.71
N SER A 138 9.75 3.41 4.26
CA SER A 138 9.60 4.78 3.75
C SER A 138 10.55 5.14 2.60
N GLN A 139 11.78 4.60 2.54
CA GLN A 139 12.76 4.98 1.49
C GLN A 139 12.85 3.97 0.34
N ILE A 140 13.24 2.72 0.62
CA ILE A 140 13.44 1.71 -0.43
C ILE A 140 12.13 1.39 -1.13
N LEU A 141 11.08 1.11 -0.34
CA LEU A 141 9.77 0.78 -0.87
C LEU A 141 9.20 1.97 -1.66
N PHE A 142 9.37 3.22 -1.20
CA PHE A 142 8.97 4.41 -1.98
C PHE A 142 9.56 4.41 -3.40
N VAL A 143 10.87 4.16 -3.54
CA VAL A 143 11.51 4.11 -4.86
C VAL A 143 10.94 2.99 -5.73
N VAL A 144 10.80 1.79 -5.16
CA VAL A 144 10.21 0.63 -5.86
C VAL A 144 8.79 0.93 -6.31
N MET A 145 7.99 1.56 -5.44
CA MET A 145 6.61 1.92 -5.71
C MET A 145 6.54 2.97 -6.81
N VAL A 146 7.31 4.05 -6.75
CA VAL A 146 7.37 5.06 -7.82
C VAL A 146 7.72 4.40 -9.15
N ILE A 147 8.72 3.50 -9.16
CA ILE A 147 9.08 2.78 -10.39
C ILE A 147 7.90 1.97 -10.91
N TYR A 148 7.22 1.24 -10.02
CA TYR A 148 6.08 0.42 -10.37
C TYR A 148 4.89 1.25 -10.89
N PHE A 149 4.43 2.28 -10.16
CA PHE A 149 3.28 3.10 -10.56
C PHE A 149 3.50 3.82 -11.89
N LEU A 150 4.69 4.40 -12.07
CA LEU A 150 4.95 5.26 -13.21
C LEU A 150 5.40 4.49 -14.44
N PHE A 151 6.23 3.46 -14.24
CA PHE A 151 6.93 2.82 -15.34
C PHE A 151 6.51 1.37 -15.59
N ALA A 152 5.88 0.64 -14.67
CA ALA A 152 5.59 -0.79 -14.90
C ALA A 152 4.79 -1.03 -16.20
N ARG A 153 3.73 -0.26 -16.45
CA ARG A 153 2.93 -0.38 -17.68
C ARG A 153 3.74 -0.02 -18.93
N LEU A 154 4.57 1.02 -18.86
CA LEU A 154 5.43 1.42 -19.98
C LEU A 154 6.50 0.36 -20.28
N LEU A 155 7.13 -0.17 -19.24
CA LEU A 155 8.17 -1.19 -19.31
C LEU A 155 7.63 -2.50 -19.89
N VAL A 156 6.45 -2.95 -19.46
CA VAL A 156 5.77 -4.12 -20.02
C VAL A 156 5.49 -3.93 -21.52
N ASN A 157 5.04 -2.74 -21.93
CA ASN A 157 4.72 -2.48 -23.34
C ASN A 157 5.95 -2.28 -24.24
N LYS A 158 7.10 -1.90 -23.68
CA LYS A 158 8.30 -1.54 -24.46
C LYS A 158 9.41 -2.58 -24.42
N ILE A 159 9.47 -3.41 -23.37
CA ILE A 159 10.58 -4.34 -23.14
C ILE A 159 10.06 -5.79 -23.21
N PRO A 160 10.36 -6.55 -24.28
CA PRO A 160 9.84 -7.91 -24.48
C PRO A 160 10.19 -8.89 -23.36
N PHE A 161 11.31 -8.71 -22.68
CA PHE A 161 11.66 -9.50 -21.50
C PHE A 161 10.68 -9.28 -20.34
N ILE A 162 10.36 -8.01 -20.04
CA ILE A 162 9.43 -7.65 -18.96
C ILE A 162 8.00 -8.08 -19.31
N ALA A 163 7.60 -7.95 -20.58
CA ALA A 163 6.32 -8.47 -21.05
C ALA A 163 6.17 -9.99 -20.80
N ARG A 164 7.22 -10.77 -21.07
CA ARG A 164 7.22 -12.22 -20.81
C ARG A 164 7.12 -12.54 -19.32
N LEU A 165 7.84 -11.80 -18.47
CA LEU A 165 7.72 -11.94 -17.02
C LEU A 165 6.31 -11.61 -16.54
N GLU A 166 5.72 -10.52 -17.02
CA GLU A 166 4.35 -10.15 -16.66
C GLU A 166 3.36 -11.23 -17.08
N GLN A 167 3.46 -11.81 -18.28
CA GLN A 167 2.60 -12.90 -18.71
C GLN A 167 2.76 -14.18 -17.85
N GLN A 168 3.98 -14.44 -17.38
CA GLN A 168 4.29 -15.60 -16.55
C GLN A 168 3.79 -15.46 -15.10
N PHE A 169 3.99 -14.29 -14.49
CA PHE A 169 3.64 -14.04 -13.08
C PHE A 169 2.25 -13.42 -12.92
N ASN A 170 1.73 -12.73 -13.94
CA ASN A 170 0.43 -12.07 -13.99
C ASN A 170 0.22 -11.09 -12.82
N VAL A 171 1.25 -10.27 -12.58
CA VAL A 171 1.22 -9.22 -11.55
C VAL A 171 0.29 -8.09 -12.04
N PRO A 172 -0.75 -7.71 -11.27
CA PRO A 172 -1.63 -6.60 -11.62
C PRO A 172 -0.82 -5.33 -11.98
N LEU A 173 -1.22 -4.62 -13.04
CA LEU A 173 -0.53 -3.41 -13.49
C LEU A 173 -1.36 -2.14 -13.27
N PRO A 174 -0.70 -1.00 -12.98
CA PRO A 174 -1.37 0.28 -12.86
C PRO A 174 -1.96 0.76 -14.19
N LYS A 175 -3.14 1.38 -14.11
CA LYS A 175 -3.68 2.22 -15.19
C LYS A 175 -3.06 3.61 -15.12
N ILE A 176 -3.19 4.37 -16.21
CA ILE A 176 -2.70 5.76 -16.26
C ILE A 176 -3.34 6.60 -15.15
N GLN A 177 -4.64 6.42 -14.87
CA GLN A 177 -5.31 7.15 -13.79
C GLN A 177 -4.72 6.87 -12.41
N HIS A 178 -4.26 5.64 -12.12
CA HIS A 178 -3.57 5.33 -10.86
C HIS A 178 -2.27 6.12 -10.73
N ALA A 179 -1.47 6.17 -11.81
CA ALA A 179 -0.23 6.93 -11.84
C ALA A 179 -0.48 8.44 -11.70
N VAL A 180 -1.47 8.98 -12.41
CA VAL A 180 -1.84 10.41 -12.33
C VAL A 180 -2.29 10.78 -10.93
N VAL A 181 -3.19 10.00 -10.32
CA VAL A 181 -3.65 10.25 -8.94
C VAL A 181 -2.47 10.19 -7.97
N MET A 182 -1.59 9.18 -8.07
CA MET A 182 -0.41 9.09 -7.22
C MET A 182 0.53 10.29 -7.37
N ILE A 183 0.78 10.77 -8.60
CA ILE A 183 1.63 11.97 -8.82
C ILE A 183 1.00 13.19 -8.17
N VAL A 184 -0.31 13.40 -8.38
CA VAL A 184 -1.00 14.58 -7.83
C VAL A 184 -1.02 14.53 -6.31
N VAL A 185 -1.35 13.39 -5.71
CA VAL A 185 -1.37 13.23 -4.25
C VAL A 185 0.04 13.39 -3.67
N ALA A 186 1.05 12.69 -4.21
CA ALA A 186 2.42 12.81 -3.73
C ALA A 186 2.97 14.24 -3.87
N GLY A 187 2.72 14.90 -5.00
CA GLY A 187 3.10 16.29 -5.21
C GLY A 187 2.41 17.26 -4.25
N SER A 188 1.13 17.00 -3.92
CA SER A 188 0.39 17.81 -2.93
C SER A 188 0.92 17.59 -1.52
N LEU A 189 1.20 16.34 -1.14
CA LEU A 189 1.78 15.99 0.16
C LEU A 189 3.22 16.49 0.33
N ALA A 190 3.95 16.70 -0.77
CA ALA A 190 5.28 17.31 -0.74
C ALA A 190 5.26 18.79 -0.28
N LEU A 191 4.09 19.43 -0.25
CA LEU A 191 3.93 20.79 0.28
C LEU A 191 3.92 20.83 1.82
N ILE A 192 3.71 19.70 2.49
CA ILE A 192 3.66 19.62 3.96
C ILE A 192 5.05 19.94 4.55
N PRO A 193 5.16 20.91 5.47
CA PRO A 193 6.43 21.26 6.10
C PRO A 193 7.02 20.11 6.95
N ASN A 194 8.35 20.13 7.15
CA ASN A 194 9.07 19.28 8.11
C ASN A 194 9.03 17.75 7.85
N ALA A 195 8.78 17.31 6.61
CA ALA A 195 8.92 15.91 6.18
C ALA A 195 8.08 14.89 6.98
N LYS A 196 6.97 15.31 7.59
CA LYS A 196 6.00 14.43 8.29
C LYS A 196 4.90 13.89 7.36
N ASN A 197 5.19 13.79 6.07
CA ASN A 197 4.23 13.36 5.04
C ASN A 197 4.31 11.86 4.70
N ALA A 198 5.26 11.13 5.30
CA ALA A 198 5.49 9.71 5.03
C ALA A 198 4.22 8.88 5.27
N GLU A 199 3.59 9.02 6.43
CA GLU A 199 2.37 8.29 6.80
C GLU A 199 1.22 8.46 5.79
N LEU A 200 0.96 9.72 5.38
CA LEU A 200 -0.07 10.01 4.39
C LEU A 200 0.26 9.45 3.01
N LEU A 201 1.54 9.40 2.67
CA LEU A 201 2.01 8.85 1.41
C LEU A 201 1.92 7.32 1.41
N GLU A 202 2.26 6.66 2.52
CA GLU A 202 2.11 5.22 2.73
C GLU A 202 0.64 4.80 2.69
N MET A 203 -0.25 5.56 3.34
CA MET A 203 -1.71 5.38 3.20
C MET A 203 -2.15 5.53 1.74
N SER A 204 -1.68 6.57 1.04
CA SER A 204 -2.02 6.80 -0.37
C SER A 204 -1.60 5.64 -1.27
N PHE A 205 -0.43 5.09 -1.00
CA PHE A 205 0.12 3.92 -1.67
C PHE A 205 -0.69 2.65 -1.43
N ALA A 206 -1.04 2.33 -0.17
CA ALA A 206 -1.89 1.20 0.17
C ALA A 206 -3.25 1.29 -0.55
N PHE A 207 -3.81 2.50 -0.57
CA PHE A 207 -5.08 2.80 -1.21
C PHE A 207 -5.06 2.57 -2.72
N ILE A 208 -4.05 3.11 -3.44
CA ILE A 208 -3.96 2.90 -4.88
C ILE A 208 -3.55 1.46 -5.20
N PHE A 209 -2.75 0.78 -4.38
CA PHE A 209 -2.50 -0.65 -4.56
C PHE A 209 -3.79 -1.47 -4.52
N PHE A 210 -4.64 -1.24 -3.52
CA PHE A 210 -5.94 -1.89 -3.46
C PHE A 210 -6.72 -1.68 -4.77
N LEU A 211 -6.75 -0.47 -5.32
CA LEU A 211 -7.43 -0.17 -6.58
C LEU A 211 -6.78 -0.82 -7.81
N ILE A 212 -5.45 -0.88 -7.89
CA ILE A 212 -4.74 -1.59 -8.95
C ILE A 212 -5.10 -3.07 -8.93
N PHE A 213 -5.10 -3.68 -7.76
CA PHE A 213 -5.39 -5.09 -7.61
C PHE A 213 -6.88 -5.40 -7.83
N LEU A 214 -7.77 -4.47 -7.48
CA LEU A 214 -9.20 -4.58 -7.74
C LEU A 214 -9.53 -4.42 -9.24
N ASN A 215 -8.89 -3.45 -9.92
CA ASN A 215 -9.21 -3.06 -11.29
C ASN A 215 -7.94 -2.77 -12.12
N PRO A 216 -7.12 -3.80 -12.43
CA PRO A 216 -5.84 -3.60 -13.09
C PRO A 216 -6.00 -3.11 -14.53
N ALA A 217 -4.91 -2.58 -15.08
CA ALA A 217 -4.80 -2.36 -16.51
C ALA A 217 -4.89 -3.70 -17.26
N LYS A 218 -5.52 -3.66 -18.44
CA LYS A 218 -5.40 -4.75 -19.40
C LYS A 218 -4.07 -4.61 -20.13
N VAL A 219 -3.32 -5.69 -20.22
CA VAL A 219 -2.19 -5.78 -21.13
C VAL A 219 -2.77 -6.17 -22.48
N GLU A 220 -2.58 -5.32 -23.49
CA GLU A 220 -2.86 -5.69 -24.87
C GLU A 220 -1.84 -6.76 -25.26
N GLN A 221 -2.33 -7.97 -25.56
CA GLN A 221 -1.53 -9.09 -26.03
C GLN A 221 -1.50 -9.08 -27.56
#